data_AF-A0A2S9FJ17-F1
#
_entry.id   AF-A0A2S9FJ17-F1
#
_cell.length_a   1.000
_cell.length_b   1.000
_cell.length_c   1.000
_cell.angle_alpha   90.00
_cell.angle_beta   90.00
_cell.angle_gamma   90.00
#
_symmetry.space_group_name_H-M   'P 1'
#
loop_
_entity.id
_entity.type
_entity.pdbx_description
1 polymer ?
#
loop_
_entity_poly.entity_id
_entity_poly.type
_entity_poly.pdbx_seq_one_letter_code
_entity_poly.pdbx_strand_id
1 'polypeptide(L)' 'MPYPLNTPLGRFGIETFEEGRDRCVASIPVRGLVNPLTGLPTVAPLAMLVDHVGGLINHARRADREWTVSSELSLEVA' A
#
# COMPACT_ATOMS: atom_id res chain seq x y z
N MET A 1 1.29 -11.77 -5.92
CA MET A 1 2.67 -11.82 -6.47
C MET A 1 3.61 -11.11 -5.51
N PRO A 2 4.71 -11.76 -5.08
CA PRO A 2 5.66 -11.16 -4.14
C PRO A 2 6.59 -10.16 -4.83
N TYR A 3 6.79 -9.00 -4.20
CA TYR A 3 7.73 -7.98 -4.66
C TYR A 3 9.17 -8.30 -4.25
N PRO A 4 10.20 -7.88 -5.03
CA PRO A 4 11.59 -8.02 -4.64
C PRO A 4 11.91 -7.33 -3.31
N LEU A 5 12.71 -7.97 -2.44
CA LEU A 5 13.08 -7.45 -1.11
C LEU A 5 13.91 -6.16 -1.14
N ASN A 6 14.46 -5.77 -2.29
CA ASN A 6 15.13 -4.48 -2.46
C ASN A 6 14.14 -3.32 -2.76
N THR A 7 12.84 -3.58 -2.79
CA THR A 7 11.78 -2.57 -2.91
C THR A 7 11.14 -2.29 -1.55
N PRO A 8 10.53 -1.12 -1.33
CA PRO A 8 9.68 -0.90 -0.15
C PRO A 8 8.60 -1.98 -0.02
N LEU A 9 7.88 -2.29 -1.10
CA LEU A 9 6.78 -3.26 -1.10
C LEU A 9 7.23 -4.65 -0.62
N GLY A 10 8.38 -5.13 -1.11
CA GLY A 10 8.94 -6.41 -0.70
C GLY A 10 9.40 -6.42 0.76
N ARG A 11 10.01 -5.33 1.25
CA ARG A 11 10.45 -5.24 2.66
C ARG A 11 9.29 -5.25 3.66
N PHE A 12 8.16 -4.66 3.27
CA PHE A 12 6.95 -4.66 4.10
C PHE A 12 6.09 -5.90 3.89
N GLY A 13 6.49 -6.82 3.02
CA GLY A 13 5.75 -8.07 2.78
C GLY A 13 4.38 -7.85 2.13
N ILE A 14 4.24 -6.80 1.30
CA ILE A 14 2.99 -6.57 0.59
C ILE A 14 2.80 -7.66 -0.46
N GLU A 15 1.60 -8.22 -0.50
CA GLU A 15 1.20 -9.19 -1.52
C GLU A 15 -0.02 -8.68 -2.28
N THR A 16 0.12 -8.51 -3.59
CA THR A 16 -1.00 -8.15 -4.50
C THR A 16 -1.62 -9.41 -5.06
N PHE A 17 -2.93 -9.59 -4.84
CA PHE A 17 -3.71 -10.73 -5.32
C PHE A 17 -4.45 -10.42 -6.62
N GLU A 18 -4.87 -9.17 -6.79
CA GLU A 18 -5.62 -8.70 -7.95
C GLU A 18 -5.17 -7.29 -8.31
N GLU A 19 -4.92 -7.06 -9.60
CA GLU A 19 -4.59 -5.76 -10.15
C GLU A 19 -5.31 -5.61 -11.50
N GLY A 20 -6.17 -4.60 -11.59
CA GLY A 20 -6.92 -4.30 -12.80
C GLY A 20 -7.48 -2.89 -12.78
N ARG A 21 -8.14 -2.51 -13.87
CA ARG A 21 -8.69 -1.15 -14.02
C ARG A 21 -9.86 -0.87 -13.07
N ASP A 22 -10.57 -1.90 -12.65
CA ASP A 22 -11.79 -1.76 -11.84
C ASP A 22 -11.58 -2.14 -10.38
N ARG A 23 -10.52 -2.91 -10.08
CA ARG A 23 -10.30 -3.49 -8.76
C ARG A 23 -8.82 -3.79 -8.51
N CYS A 24 -8.39 -3.53 -7.29
CA CYS A 24 -7.10 -3.94 -6.75
C CYS A 24 -7.30 -4.56 -5.38
N VAL A 25 -6.63 -5.68 -5.11
CA VAL A 25 -6.68 -6.38 -3.82
C VAL A 25 -5.27 -6.74 -3.40
N ALA A 26 -4.87 -6.34 -2.19
CA ALA A 26 -3.57 -6.63 -1.61
C ALA A 26 -3.66 -6.83 -0.10
N SER A 27 -2.63 -7.43 0.50
CA SER A 27 -2.45 -7.54 1.95
C SER A 27 -1.07 -7.07 2.40
N ILE A 28 -0.97 -6.70 3.69
CA ILE A 28 0.28 -6.39 4.37
C ILE A 28 0.27 -7.05 5.76
N PRO A 29 1.36 -7.70 6.20
CA PRO A 29 1.47 -8.22 7.57
C PRO A 29 1.59 -7.06 8.58
N VAL A 30 0.78 -7.11 9.65
CA VAL A 30 0.75 -6.05 10.69
C VAL A 30 1.23 -6.50 12.06
N ARG A 31 1.38 -7.82 12.27
CA ARG A 31 1.70 -8.38 13.58
C ARG A 31 3.05 -7.88 14.08
N GLY A 32 3.06 -7.35 15.31
CA GLY A 32 4.29 -6.88 15.97
C GLY A 32 4.75 -5.50 15.51
N LEU A 33 4.05 -4.87 14.56
CA LEU A 33 4.34 -3.49 14.16
C LEU A 33 3.70 -2.53 15.18
N VAL A 34 4.56 -1.82 15.91
CA VAL A 34 4.16 -0.88 16.97
C VAL A 34 4.72 0.51 16.71
N ASN A 35 4.06 1.52 17.26
CA ASN A 35 4.60 2.86 17.34
C ASN A 35 5.75 2.87 18.37
N PRO A 36 6.98 3.27 18.00
CA PRO A 36 8.14 3.20 18.89
C PRO A 36 8.06 4.17 20.08
N LEU A 37 7.21 5.20 20.02
CA LEU A 37 7.05 6.19 21.08
C LEU A 37 6.00 5.77 22.12
N THR A 38 4.97 5.05 21.70
CA THR A 38 3.83 4.69 22.58
C THR A 38 3.75 3.20 22.89
N GLY A 39 4.44 2.34 22.13
CA GLY A 39 4.33 0.89 22.22
C GLY A 39 3.00 0.30 21.73
N LEU A 40 2.05 1.14 21.31
CA LEU A 40 0.76 0.71 20.78
C LEU A 40 0.87 0.23 19.32
N PRO A 41 -0.06 -0.61 18.83
CA PRO A 41 -0.10 -0.97 17.41
C PRO A 41 -0.07 0.26 16.49
N THR A 42 0.76 0.23 15.46
CA THR A 42 0.84 1.33 14.49
C THR A 42 -0.22 1.20 13.39
N VAL A 43 -0.80 2.32 12.97
CA VAL A 43 -1.69 2.40 11.81
C VAL A 43 -0.93 2.61 10.50
N ALA A 44 0.39 2.84 10.54
CA ALA A 44 1.20 3.09 9.35
C ALA A 44 1.07 2.01 8.26
N PRO A 45 1.03 0.70 8.58
CA PRO A 45 0.83 -0.34 7.56
C PRO A 45 -0.52 -0.23 6.83
N LEU A 46 -1.57 0.28 7.50
CA LEU A 46 -2.87 0.50 6.88
C LEU A 46 -2.79 1.64 5.85
N ALA A 47 -2.16 2.76 6.23
CA ALA A 47 -1.93 3.87 5.32
C ALA A 47 -1.09 3.43 4.10
N MET A 48 -0.03 2.65 4.32
CA MET A 48 0.78 2.09 3.25
C MET A 48 -0.01 1.16 2.31
N LEU A 49 -0.88 0.32 2.86
CA LEU A 49 -1.71 -0.58 2.05
C LEU A 49 -2.68 0.22 1.18
N VAL A 50 -3.34 1.23 1.75
CA VAL A 50 -4.28 2.11 1.02
C VAL A 50 -3.56 2.88 -0.08
N ASP A 51 -2.41 3.48 0.21
CA ASP A 51 -1.60 4.19 -0.79
C ASP A 51 -1.16 3.25 -1.92
N HIS A 52 -0.73 2.03 -1.59
CA HIS A 52 -0.35 1.03 -2.59
C HIS A 52 -1.51 0.63 -3.51
N VAL A 53 -2.66 0.24 -2.98
CA VAL A 53 -3.81 -0.19 -3.82
C VAL A 53 -4.40 0.97 -4.62
N GLY A 54 -4.42 2.19 -4.05
CA GLY A 54 -4.81 3.41 -4.76
C GLY A 54 -3.83 3.76 -5.88
N GLY A 55 -2.54 3.64 -5.61
CA GLY A 55 -1.48 3.80 -6.60
C GLY A 55 -1.60 2.80 -7.75
N LEU A 56 -1.85 1.52 -7.46
CA LEU A 56 -2.02 0.48 -8.48
C LEU A 56 -3.22 0.74 -9.39
N ILE A 57 -4.39 1.08 -8.84
CA ILE A 57 -5.57 1.31 -9.69
C ILE A 57 -5.41 2.57 -10.53
N ASN A 58 -4.78 3.62 -10.00
CA ASN A 58 -4.43 4.82 -10.75
C ASN A 58 -3.42 4.49 -11.86
N HIS A 59 -2.40 3.68 -11.54
CA HIS A 59 -1.44 3.19 -12.51
C HIS A 59 -2.13 2.42 -13.64
N ALA A 60 -3.06 1.52 -13.32
CA ALA A 60 -3.83 0.77 -14.31
C ALA A 60 -4.74 1.64 -15.20
N ARG A 61 -5.12 2.84 -14.73
CA ARG A 61 -6.03 3.77 -15.43
C ARG A 61 -5.32 4.88 -16.21
N ARG A 62 -4.03 5.13 -15.95
CA ARG A 62 -3.25 6.19 -16.62
C ARG A 62 -3.19 5.99 -18.13
N ALA A 63 -3.07 7.07 -18.90
CA ALA A 63 -2.86 6.98 -20.33
C ALA A 63 -1.39 6.64 -20.67
N ASP A 64 -1.14 6.37 -21.96
CA ASP A 64 0.21 6.17 -22.44
C ASP A 64 1.07 7.42 -22.17
N ARG A 65 2.28 7.19 -21.66
CA ARG A 65 3.25 8.23 -21.27
C ARG A 65 2.84 9.10 -20.08
N GLU A 66 1.83 8.68 -19.31
CA GLU A 66 1.49 9.30 -18.03
C GLU A 66 2.05 8.52 -16.85
N TRP A 67 2.17 9.21 -15.72
CA TRP A 67 2.54 8.66 -14.42
C TRP A 67 1.57 9.19 -13.37
N THR A 68 1.50 8.49 -12.25
CA THR A 68 0.59 8.79 -11.15
C THR A 68 1.38 8.95 -9.88
N VAL A 69 0.94 9.88 -9.03
CA VAL A 69 1.50 10.09 -7.70
C VAL A 69 0.39 10.52 -6.76
N SER A 70 0.43 10.02 -5.53
CA SER A 70 -0.45 10.47 -4.47
C SER A 70 -0.09 11.89 -4.06
N SER A 71 -1.04 12.82 -4.17
CA SER A 71 -0.88 14.20 -3.67
C SER A 71 -1.16 14.30 -2.17
N GLU A 72 -2.14 13.51 -1.71
CA GLU A 72 -2.61 13.49 -0.32
C GLU A 72 -3.14 12.09 0.00
N LEU A 73 -3.02 11.68 1.27
CA LEU A 73 -3.61 10.47 1.83
C LEU A 73 -4.19 10.81 3.19
N SER A 74 -5.46 10.49 3.40
CA SER A 74 -6.13 10.59 4.70
C SER A 74 -6.65 9.22 5.10
N LEU A 75 -6.48 8.88 6.38
CA LEU A 75 -6.98 7.64 6.97
C LEU A 75 -7.71 7.98 8.26
N GLU A 76 -8.96 7.54 8.37
CA GLU A 76 -9.75 7.63 9.59
C GLU A 76 -9.89 6.24 10.20
N VAL A 77 -9.69 6.15 11.52
CA VAL A 77 -9.79 4.90 12.29
C VAL A 77 -10.77 5.13 13.45
N ALA A 78 -11.61 4.13 13.73
CA ALA A 78 -12.66 4.18 14.75
C ALA A 78 -12.13 3.94 16.18
#